data_AF-A0A1Q7BVF8-F1
#
_entry.id   AF-A0A1Q7BVF8-F1
#
_cell.length_a   1.000
_cell.length_b   1.000
_cell.length_c   1.000
_cell.angle_alpha   90.00
_cell.angle_beta   90.00
_cell.angle_gamma   90.00
#
_symmetry.space_group_name_H-M   'P 1'
#
loop_
_entity.id
_entity.type
_entity.pdbx_description
1 polymer ?
#
loop_
_entity_poly.entity_id
_entity_poly.type
_entity_poly.pdbx_seq_one_letter_code
_entity_poly.pdbx_strand_id
1 'polypeptide(L)'
;MFGPPDFAGLAAWPALQRVVAERWPEGDAWHSRRKGAGLLHLRREITRQQREPPVVRDVERQLRRRVPPFELELVLLPVRDEEIRPVGEAKYLVPEAVYDGPGWAAWLRAVVTRLAS
;
A
#
# COMPACT_ATOMS: atom_id res chain seq x y z
N MET A 1 23.57 15.33 0.76
CA MET A 1 22.62 15.10 1.86
C MET A 1 21.95 16.44 2.14
N PHE A 2 20.64 16.54 1.98
CA PHE A 2 19.92 17.79 2.27
C PHE A 2 19.67 17.86 3.79
N GLY A 3 19.90 19.03 4.39
CA GLY A 3 19.53 19.26 5.78
C GLY A 3 18.01 19.16 6.00
N PRO A 4 17.54 19.07 7.25
CA PRO A 4 16.11 19.17 7.54
C PRO A 4 15.52 20.44 6.93
N PRO A 5 14.29 20.39 6.38
CA PRO A 5 13.60 21.60 5.96
C PRO A 5 13.34 22.49 7.17
N ASP A 6 13.08 23.77 6.91
CA ASP A 6 12.58 24.64 7.97
C ASP A 6 11.18 24.16 8.38
N PHE A 7 11.07 23.67 9.62
CA PHE A 7 9.81 23.24 10.21
C PHE A 7 9.00 24.44 10.71
N ALA A 8 8.90 25.51 9.91
CA ALA A 8 8.19 26.74 10.25
C ALA A 8 6.72 26.49 10.66
N GLY A 9 6.08 25.47 10.05
CA GLY A 9 4.75 25.01 10.43
C GLY A 9 4.65 24.46 11.86
N LEU A 10 5.77 24.20 12.53
CA LEU A 10 5.86 23.72 13.92
C LEU A 10 6.34 24.80 14.89
N ALA A 11 6.46 26.07 14.47
CA ALA A 11 7.01 27.14 15.31
C ALA A 11 6.28 27.32 16.65
N ALA A 12 4.97 27.05 16.69
CA ALA A 12 4.17 27.09 17.92
C ALA A 12 4.43 25.92 18.89
N TRP A 13 5.17 24.89 18.47
CA TRP A 13 5.40 23.66 19.23
C TRP A 13 6.88 23.27 19.28
N PRO A 14 7.72 23.95 20.10
CA PRO A 14 9.17 23.74 20.14
C PRO A 14 9.58 22.31 20.51
N ALA A 15 8.82 21.64 21.39
CA ALA A 15 9.07 20.26 21.77
C ALA A 15 8.87 19.29 20.58
N LEU A 16 7.82 19.52 19.78
CA LEU A 16 7.55 18.73 18.59
C LEU A 16 8.58 19.02 17.49
N GLN A 17 8.95 20.29 17.31
CA GLN A 17 10.01 20.68 16.38
C GLN A 17 11.34 19.96 16.68
N ARG A 18 11.69 19.83 17.96
CA ARG A 18 12.89 19.07 18.39
C ARG A 18 12.80 17.60 18.00
N VAL A 19 11.68 16.94 18.32
CA VAL A 19 11.47 15.52 17.99
C VAL A 19 11.53 15.28 16.48
N VAL A 20 10.89 16.14 15.68
CA VAL A 20 10.92 16.02 14.22
C VAL A 20 12.33 16.25 13.67
N ALA A 21 13.08 17.23 14.20
CA ALA A 21 14.46 17.46 13.81
C ALA A 21 15.36 16.27 14.15
N GLU A 22 15.24 15.69 15.35
CA GLU A 22 15.98 14.50 15.78
C GLU A 22 15.67 13.27 14.91
N ARG A 23 14.41 13.10 14.51
CA ARG A 23 13.95 11.97 13.67
C ARG A 23 14.06 12.24 12.17
N TRP A 24 14.49 13.42 11.75
CA TRP A 24 14.56 13.79 10.34
C TRP A 24 15.38 12.82 9.49
N PRO A 25 16.57 12.34 9.93
CA PRO A 25 17.35 11.38 9.13
C PRO A 25 16.58 10.09 8.83
N GLU A 26 15.77 9.62 9.77
CA GLU A 26 14.92 8.44 9.56
C GLU A 26 13.78 8.72 8.59
N GLY A 27 13.16 9.89 8.71
CA GLY A 27 12.09 10.36 7.83
C GLY A 27 12.57 10.56 6.38
N ASP A 28 13.72 11.21 6.20
CA ASP A 28 14.34 11.43 4.90
C ASP A 28 14.80 10.12 4.26
N ALA A 29 15.44 9.23 5.03
CA ALA A 29 15.84 7.91 4.53
C ALA A 29 14.63 7.05 4.15
N TRP A 30 13.52 7.14 4.88
CA TRP A 30 12.27 6.48 4.51
C TRP A 30 11.66 7.10 3.24
N HIS A 31 11.55 8.43 3.18
CA HIS A 31 10.99 9.15 2.03
C HIS A 31 11.80 8.92 0.75
N SER A 32 13.12 8.97 0.85
CA SER A 32 14.05 8.76 -0.27
C SER A 32 14.01 7.32 -0.77
N ARG A 33 13.98 6.33 0.12
CA ARG A 33 13.78 4.91 -0.25
C ARG A 33 12.43 4.72 -0.94
N ARG A 34 11.36 5.36 -0.45
CA ARG A 34 10.03 5.31 -1.07
C ARG A 34 10.02 5.97 -2.45
N LYS A 35 10.65 7.14 -2.64
CA LYS A 35 10.79 7.75 -3.97
C LYS A 35 11.53 6.84 -4.95
N GLY A 36 12.63 6.22 -4.50
CA GLY A 36 13.38 5.25 -5.30
C GLY A 36 12.55 4.01 -5.63
N ALA A 37 11.84 3.46 -4.64
CA ALA A 37 10.94 2.34 -4.82
C ALA A 37 9.76 2.67 -5.75
N GLY A 38 9.19 3.87 -5.66
CA GLY A 38 8.12 4.36 -6.53
C GLY A 38 8.57 4.53 -7.99
N LEU A 39 9.80 4.98 -8.23
CA LEU A 39 10.41 4.99 -9.58
C LEU A 39 10.57 3.56 -10.13
N LEU A 40 11.00 2.62 -9.29
CA LEU A 40 11.06 1.20 -9.66
C LEU A 40 9.68 0.58 -9.81
N HIS A 41 8.69 1.04 -9.05
CA HIS A 41 7.30 0.61 -9.12
C HIS A 41 6.68 1.07 -10.42
N LEU A 42 6.82 2.35 -10.81
CA LEU A 42 6.32 2.90 -12.07
C LEU A 42 6.85 2.09 -13.27
N ARG A 43 8.12 1.70 -13.23
CA ARG A 43 8.75 0.80 -14.22
C ARG A 43 8.17 -0.62 -14.18
N ARG A 44 7.85 -1.14 -12.99
CA ARG A 44 7.19 -2.44 -12.79
C ARG A 44 5.71 -2.42 -13.15
N GLU A 45 4.98 -1.33 -12.98
CA GLU A 45 3.55 -1.16 -13.24
C GLU A 45 3.25 -1.28 -14.74
N ILE A 46 4.10 -0.68 -15.58
CA ILE A 46 4.11 -0.89 -17.03
C ILE A 46 4.24 -2.39 -17.37
N THR A 47 4.93 -3.16 -16.53
CA THR A 47 5.06 -4.62 -16.68
C THR A 47 3.95 -5.40 -15.95
N ARG A 48 3.32 -4.81 -14.92
CA ARG A 48 2.34 -5.43 -14.01
C ARG A 48 0.91 -5.36 -14.54
N GLN A 49 0.59 -4.39 -15.40
CA GLN A 49 -0.64 -4.43 -16.22
C GLN A 49 -0.74 -5.71 -17.08
N GLN A 50 0.37 -6.41 -17.33
CA GLN A 50 0.38 -7.74 -17.94
C GLN A 50 0.38 -8.91 -16.95
N ARG A 51 0.58 -8.66 -15.64
CA ARG A 51 0.81 -9.67 -14.60
C ARG A 51 -0.27 -9.82 -13.55
N GLU A 52 -1.21 -8.89 -13.38
CA GLU A 52 -2.35 -9.20 -12.50
C GLU A 52 -3.06 -10.41 -13.14
N PRO A 53 -2.94 -11.61 -12.53
CA PRO A 53 -3.69 -12.75 -13.02
C PRO A 53 -5.15 -12.32 -12.93
N PRO A 54 -6.02 -12.79 -13.83
CA PRO A 54 -7.43 -12.51 -13.71
C PRO A 54 -7.94 -13.24 -12.45
N VAL A 55 -7.73 -12.65 -11.27
CA VAL A 55 -7.92 -13.25 -9.95
C VAL A 55 -9.36 -13.71 -9.80
N VAL A 56 -10.30 -12.92 -10.35
CA VAL A 56 -11.70 -13.26 -10.46
C VAL A 56 -11.89 -14.52 -11.31
N ARG A 57 -11.27 -14.63 -12.49
CA ARG A 57 -11.39 -15.83 -13.34
C ARG A 57 -10.79 -17.07 -12.66
N ASP A 58 -9.69 -16.90 -11.94
CA ASP A 58 -9.09 -18.00 -11.18
C ASP A 58 -10.02 -18.49 -10.07
N VAL A 59 -10.67 -17.55 -9.36
CA VAL A 59 -11.65 -17.86 -8.32
C VAL A 59 -12.90 -18.49 -8.94
N GLU A 60 -13.41 -17.99 -10.06
CA GLU A 60 -14.52 -18.60 -10.81
C GLU A 60 -14.20 -20.04 -11.23
N ARG A 61 -12.98 -20.30 -11.72
CA ARG A 61 -12.53 -21.66 -12.05
C ARG A 61 -12.49 -22.56 -10.82
N GLN A 62 -12.03 -22.05 -9.68
CA GLN A 62 -11.99 -22.79 -8.43
C GLN A 62 -13.40 -23.12 -7.92
N LEU A 63 -14.32 -22.15 -7.99
CA LEU A 63 -15.71 -22.31 -7.55
C LEU A 63 -16.59 -23.05 -8.55
N ARG A 64 -16.10 -23.29 -9.78
CA ARG A 64 -16.84 -23.90 -10.91
C ARG A 64 -18.16 -23.18 -11.23
N ARG A 65 -18.23 -21.89 -10.95
CA ARG A 65 -19.37 -21.02 -11.25
C ARG A 65 -18.90 -19.60 -11.51
N ARG A 66 -19.74 -18.82 -12.17
CA ARG A 66 -19.52 -17.38 -12.24
C ARG A 66 -19.75 -16.73 -10.89
N VAL A 67 -19.00 -15.68 -10.61
CA VAL A 67 -19.16 -14.87 -9.40
C VAL A 67 -20.10 -13.69 -9.73
N PRO A 68 -21.11 -13.41 -8.90
CA PRO A 68 -21.92 -12.19 -9.05
C PRO A 68 -21.04 -10.94 -9.01
N PRO A 69 -21.44 -9.83 -9.66
CA PRO A 69 -20.72 -8.57 -9.54
C PRO A 69 -20.60 -8.13 -8.06
N PHE A 70 -19.41 -7.67 -7.67
CA PHE A 70 -19.14 -7.09 -6.36
C PHE A 70 -18.16 -5.92 -6.51
N GLU A 71 -18.14 -5.05 -5.50
CA GLU A 71 -17.20 -3.95 -5.40
C GLU A 71 -16.17 -4.24 -4.31
N LEU A 72 -14.90 -3.93 -4.58
CA LEU A 72 -13.79 -4.05 -3.63
C LEU A 72 -12.94 -2.79 -3.75
N GLU A 73 -12.85 -2.03 -2.66
CA GLU A 73 -12.05 -0.81 -2.59
C GLU A 73 -10.77 -1.06 -1.77
N LEU A 74 -9.63 -0.76 -2.39
CA LEU A 74 -8.31 -0.89 -1.77
C LEU A 74 -7.68 0.51 -1.74
N VAL A 75 -7.52 1.06 -0.54
CA VAL A 75 -6.88 2.35 -0.32
C VAL A 75 -5.42 2.10 0.04
N LEU A 76 -4.52 2.39 -0.90
CA LEU A 76 -3.09 2.22 -0.68
C LEU A 76 -2.52 3.38 0.13
N LEU A 77 -1.80 3.05 1.22
CA LEU A 77 -1.19 4.02 2.11
C LEU A 77 0.33 3.84 2.18
N PRO A 78 1.12 4.92 2.00
CA PRO A 78 2.57 4.87 2.17
C PRO A 78 2.91 4.95 3.67
N VAL A 79 2.74 3.84 4.38
CA VAL A 79 3.05 3.72 5.81
C VAL A 79 4.17 2.71 6.04
N ARG A 80 4.78 2.74 7.23
CA ARG A 80 5.84 1.79 7.63
C ARG A 80 5.30 0.47 8.16
N ASP A 81 4.03 0.44 8.54
CA ASP A 81 3.40 -0.80 8.98
C ASP A 81 3.13 -1.74 7.80
N GLU A 82 2.85 -3.01 8.12
CA GLU A 82 2.58 -4.07 7.15
C GLU A 82 1.19 -4.69 7.40
N GLU A 83 0.34 -4.03 8.17
CA GLU A 83 -0.96 -4.54 8.58
C GLU A 83 -2.06 -4.02 7.63
N ILE A 84 -2.74 -4.94 6.93
CA ILE A 84 -3.94 -4.58 6.17
C ILE A 84 -5.12 -4.44 7.14
N ARG A 85 -5.78 -3.28 7.13
CA ARG A 85 -6.88 -2.98 8.05
C ARG A 85 -8.21 -2.89 7.30
N PRO A 86 -9.26 -3.63 7.73
CA PRO A 86 -10.60 -3.43 7.20
C PRO A 86 -11.19 -2.12 7.74
N VAL A 87 -11.82 -1.34 6.88
CA VAL A 87 -12.53 -0.09 7.25
C VAL A 87 -13.98 -0.07 6.75
N GLY A 88 -14.43 -1.17 6.15
CA GLY A 88 -15.78 -1.41 5.68
C GLY A 88 -15.93 -2.86 5.21
N GLU A 89 -17.10 -3.20 4.67
CA GLU A 89 -17.44 -4.57 4.28
C GLU A 89 -16.53 -5.14 3.17
N ALA A 90 -16.20 -4.27 2.20
CA ALA A 90 -15.28 -4.56 1.09
C ALA A 90 -14.27 -3.42 0.89
N LYS A 91 -13.86 -2.76 1.97
CA LYS A 91 -12.92 -1.64 1.94
C LYS A 91 -11.74 -1.88 2.88
N TYR A 92 -10.54 -1.74 2.35
CA TYR A 92 -9.30 -2.01 3.09
C TYR A 92 -8.30 -0.88 2.96
N LEU A 93 -7.66 -0.53 4.08
CA LEU A 93 -6.42 0.23 4.08
C LEU A 93 -5.26 -0.75 3.90
N VAL A 94 -4.52 -0.59 2.81
CA VAL A 94 -3.44 -1.50 2.43
C VAL A 94 -2.11 -0.73 2.48
N PRO A 95 -1.16 -1.16 3.32
CA PRO A 95 0.18 -0.59 3.27
C PRO A 95 0.84 -0.89 1.92
N GLU A 96 1.44 0.12 1.30
CA GLU A 96 2.08 0.02 0.00
C GLU A 96 3.11 -1.12 -0.05
N ALA A 97 3.88 -1.31 1.03
CA ALA A 97 4.85 -2.40 1.15
C ALA A 97 4.23 -3.81 1.03
N VAL A 98 2.98 -3.98 1.48
CA VAL A 98 2.26 -5.25 1.38
C VAL A 98 1.71 -5.45 -0.03
N TYR A 99 1.18 -4.38 -0.65
CA TYR A 99 0.70 -4.41 -2.03
C TYR A 99 1.81 -4.74 -3.05
N ASP A 100 3.03 -4.29 -2.77
CA ASP A 100 4.23 -4.59 -3.57
C ASP A 100 4.91 -5.90 -3.17
N GLY A 101 4.50 -6.48 -2.05
CA GLY A 101 5.08 -7.68 -1.48
C GLY A 101 4.62 -8.97 -2.17
N PRO A 102 5.39 -10.05 -2.01
CA PRO A 102 5.06 -11.36 -2.60
C PRO A 102 3.75 -11.97 -2.03
N GLY A 103 3.31 -11.54 -0.85
CA GLY A 103 2.08 -12.00 -0.22
C GLY A 103 0.79 -11.43 -0.82
N TRP A 104 0.89 -10.36 -1.63
CA TRP A 104 -0.27 -9.63 -2.15
C TRP A 104 -1.26 -10.54 -2.90
N ALA A 105 -0.78 -11.36 -3.83
CA ALA A 105 -1.63 -12.19 -4.67
C ALA A 105 -2.40 -13.24 -3.86
N ALA A 106 -1.78 -13.82 -2.82
CA ALA A 106 -2.42 -14.80 -1.95
C ALA A 106 -3.50 -14.13 -1.09
N TRP A 107 -3.20 -12.96 -0.53
CA TRP A 107 -4.17 -12.18 0.25
C TRP A 107 -5.37 -11.76 -0.60
N LEU A 108 -5.13 -11.18 -1.79
CA LEU A 108 -6.19 -10.71 -2.68
C LEU A 108 -7.11 -11.86 -3.10
N ARG A 109 -6.54 -13.04 -3.41
CA ARG A 109 -7.32 -14.24 -3.72
C ARG A 109 -8.24 -14.63 -2.57
N ALA A 110 -7.77 -14.61 -1.32
CA ALA A 110 -8.58 -14.96 -0.16
C ALA A 110 -9.76 -13.98 0.02
N VAL A 111 -9.53 -12.68 -0.17
CA VAL A 111 -10.58 -11.65 -0.09
C VAL A 111 -11.61 -11.82 -1.20
N VAL A 112 -11.16 -12.00 -2.45
CA VAL A 112 -12.06 -12.22 -3.59
C VAL A 112 -12.90 -13.48 -3.39
N THR A 113 -12.31 -14.58 -2.94
CA THR A 113 -13.07 -15.81 -2.64
C THR A 113 -14.14 -15.59 -1.56
N ARG A 114 -13.83 -14.80 -0.53
CA ARG A 114 -14.80 -14.46 0.54
C ARG A 114 -15.96 -13.64 0.01
N LEU A 115 -15.71 -12.62 -0.80
CA LEU A 115 -16.74 -11.76 -1.40
C LEU A 115 -17.54 -12.51 -2.48
N ALA A 116 -16.94 -13.52 -3.10
CA ALA A 116 -17.55 -14.35 -4.11
C ALA A 116 -18.48 -15.45 -3.56
N SER A 117 -18.35 -15.79 -2.27
CA SER A 117 -19.06 -16.89 -1.60
C SER A 117 -20.50 -16.52 -1.30
#